data_AF-A0A4R7UYM3-F1
#
_entry.id   AF-A0A4R7UYM3-F1
#
_cell.length_a   1.000
_cell.length_b   1.000
_cell.length_c   1.000
_cell.angle_alpha   90.00
_cell.angle_beta   90.00
_cell.angle_gamma   90.00
#
_symmetry.space_group_name_H-M   'P 1'
#
loop_
_entity.id
_entity.type
_entity.pdbx_description
1 polymer ?
#
loop_
_entity_poly.entity_id
_entity_poly.type
_entity_poly.pdbx_seq_one_letter_code
_entity_poly.pdbx_strand_id
1 'polypeptide(L)'
;MNALEVLRDSLYFFKRHLGSIVQLCLPLVIFEAFLQQVVDHASGPENISAISIVVGLLVYPLYTAALILFLDARSRGEAPRNRDLLAMAATLWPRFALLTALNTLLILLGLSLYFLPGLMLMVMLAFGEYLLVLRGMGPLQAMKESLRLTRGHFWRILLCILCVMTPLWLLKGATLAVYPEPQNPVIAILIDSAHSFLQLFTSVVLFRLFMLISELPDKRDRVV
;
A
#
# COMPACT_ATOMS: atom_id res chain seq x y z
N MET A 1 20.25 -8.41 -7.32
CA MET A 1 20.04 -8.34 -5.87
C MET A 1 19.03 -9.41 -5.46
N ASN A 2 19.33 -10.14 -4.39
CA ASN A 2 18.44 -11.16 -3.84
C ASN A 2 17.29 -10.47 -3.08
N ALA A 3 16.10 -11.08 -3.02
CA ALA A 3 14.94 -10.54 -2.30
C ALA A 3 15.27 -10.17 -0.84
N LEU A 4 16.18 -10.93 -0.22
CA LEU A 4 16.68 -10.70 1.13
C LEU A 4 17.50 -9.40 1.29
N GLU A 5 18.18 -8.94 0.24
CA GLU A 5 18.91 -7.66 0.26
C GLU A 5 17.94 -6.50 0.25
N VAL A 6 16.90 -6.56 -0.59
CA VAL A 6 15.82 -5.56 -0.63
C VAL A 6 15.14 -5.46 0.73
N LEU A 7 14.80 -6.61 1.34
CA LEU A 7 14.22 -6.67 2.68
C LEU A 7 15.12 -6.03 3.74
N ARG A 8 16.43 -6.31 3.70
CA ARG A 8 17.41 -5.78 4.66
C ARG A 8 17.56 -4.27 4.53
N ASP A 9 17.65 -3.76 3.31
CA ASP A 9 17.75 -2.33 3.04
C ASP A 9 16.47 -1.60 3.45
N SER A 10 15.31 -2.17 3.13
CA SER A 10 14.02 -1.66 3.60
C SER A 10 13.94 -1.65 5.12
N LEU A 11 14.45 -2.68 5.81
CA LEU A 11 14.43 -2.78 7.28
C LEU A 11 15.36 -1.77 7.92
N TYR A 12 16.54 -1.55 7.35
CA TYR A 12 17.47 -0.51 7.79
C TYR A 12 16.86 0.88 7.62
N PHE A 13 16.28 1.16 6.45
CA PHE A 13 15.58 2.42 6.17
C PHE A 13 14.40 2.65 7.12
N PHE A 14 13.56 1.64 7.31
CA PHE A 14 12.41 1.69 8.21
C PHE A 14 12.84 1.97 9.65
N LYS A 15 13.85 1.27 10.17
CA LYS A 15 14.39 1.51 11.51
C LYS A 15 14.97 2.91 11.68
N ARG A 16 15.71 3.39 10.67
CA ARG A 16 16.36 4.72 10.71
C ARG A 16 15.35 5.87 10.65
N HIS A 17 14.23 5.69 9.95
CA HIS A 17 13.20 6.70 9.77
C HIS A 17 11.94 6.46 10.60
N LEU A 18 11.97 5.50 11.53
CA LEU A 18 10.83 5.02 12.29
C LEU A 18 10.12 6.14 13.04
N GLY A 19 10.85 7.02 13.72
CA GLY A 19 10.27 8.13 14.47
C GLY A 19 9.47 9.10 13.59
N SER A 20 9.97 9.41 12.39
CA SER A 20 9.27 10.28 11.44
C SER A 20 8.10 9.57 10.75
N ILE A 21 8.24 8.27 10.44
CA ILE A 21 7.15 7.44 9.91
C ILE A 21 6.00 7.42 10.92
N VAL A 22 6.31 7.18 12.20
CA VAL A 22 5.32 7.20 13.29
C VAL A 22 4.69 8.59 13.41
N GLN A 23 5.46 9.68 13.42
CA GLN A 23 4.89 11.03 13.55
C GLN A 23 3.94 11.43 12.40
N LEU A 24 4.18 10.95 11.18
CA LEU A 24 3.27 11.19 10.06
C LEU A 24 2.09 10.21 10.08
N CYS A 25 2.37 8.92 10.24
CA CYS A 25 1.37 7.86 10.08
C CYS A 25 0.45 7.75 11.29
N LEU A 26 0.93 7.99 12.51
CA LEU A 26 0.13 7.84 13.73
C LEU A 26 -1.11 8.75 13.75
N PRO A 27 -1.05 10.07 13.46
CA PRO A 27 -2.27 10.87 13.34
C PRO A 27 -3.14 10.44 12.15
N LEU A 28 -2.55 9.95 11.06
CA LEU A 28 -3.28 9.45 9.89
C LEU A 28 -4.02 8.14 10.18
N VAL A 29 -3.39 7.22 10.91
CA VAL A 29 -3.93 5.91 11.32
C VAL A 29 -5.00 6.10 12.39
N ILE A 30 -4.81 7.03 13.33
CA ILE A 30 -5.86 7.39 14.29
C ILE A 30 -7.06 7.96 13.54
N PHE A 31 -6.84 8.84 12.56
CA PHE A 31 -7.91 9.39 11.75
C PHE A 31 -8.61 8.34 10.89
N GLU A 32 -7.86 7.40 10.30
CA GLU A 32 -8.40 6.25 9.58
C GLU A 32 -9.25 5.36 10.51
N ALA A 33 -8.73 4.98 11.67
CA ALA A 33 -9.43 4.16 12.65
C ALA A 33 -10.71 4.85 13.15
N PHE A 34 -10.66 6.17 13.37
CA PHE A 34 -11.83 6.96 13.72
C PHE A 34 -12.88 6.96 12.60
N LEU A 35 -12.46 7.13 11.34
CA LEU A 35 -13.36 7.07 10.19
C LEU A 35 -13.97 5.68 10.02
N GLN A 36 -13.17 4.62 10.19
CA GLN A 36 -13.66 3.23 10.16
C GLN A 36 -14.69 3.02 11.26
N GLN A 37 -14.43 3.47 12.49
CA GLN A 37 -15.36 3.37 13.60
C GLN A 37 -16.67 4.15 13.34
N VAL A 38 -16.60 5.34 12.72
CA VAL A 38 -17.80 6.10 12.31
C VAL A 38 -18.59 5.35 11.23
N VAL A 39 -17.91 4.74 10.27
CA VAL A 39 -18.53 3.92 9.22
C VAL A 39 -19.20 2.69 9.84
N ASP A 40 -18.52 1.97 10.73
CA ASP A 40 -19.04 0.77 11.39
C ASP A 40 -20.24 1.09 12.29
N HIS A 41 -20.25 2.26 12.94
CA HIS A 41 -21.42 2.73 13.71
C HIS A 41 -22.58 3.21 12.82
N ALA A 42 -22.29 3.76 11.64
CA ALA A 42 -23.31 4.23 10.70
C ALA A 42 -23.90 3.10 9.84
N SER A 43 -23.11 2.06 9.57
CA SER A 43 -23.50 0.88 8.81
C SER A 43 -23.98 -0.22 9.75
N GLY A 44 -25.30 -0.33 9.94
CA GLY A 44 -25.89 -1.54 10.52
C GLY A 44 -25.51 -2.81 9.70
N PRO A 45 -25.68 -4.02 10.26
CA PRO A 45 -25.16 -5.28 9.70
C PRO A 45 -25.54 -5.57 8.24
N GLU A 46 -26.59 -4.92 7.71
CA GLU A 46 -27.14 -5.17 6.38
C GLU A 46 -26.79 -4.09 5.33
N ASN A 47 -26.13 -2.99 5.71
CA ASN A 47 -25.76 -1.87 4.84
C ASN A 47 -24.23 -1.68 4.69
N ILE A 48 -23.46 -2.76 4.76
CA ILE A 48 -21.99 -2.76 4.66
C ILE A 48 -21.50 -2.42 3.22
N SER A 49 -22.39 -2.35 2.22
CA SER A 49 -21.96 -2.54 0.83
C SER A 49 -21.51 -1.30 0.06
N ALA A 50 -22.10 -0.11 0.24
CA ALA A 50 -21.80 1.04 -0.63
C ALA A 50 -21.05 2.18 0.08
N ILE A 51 -21.45 2.53 1.31
CA ILE A 51 -20.86 3.64 2.06
C ILE A 51 -19.40 3.34 2.40
N SER A 52 -19.10 2.12 2.86
CA SER A 52 -17.74 1.69 3.17
C SER A 52 -16.83 1.69 1.93
N ILE A 53 -17.36 1.32 0.76
CA ILE A 53 -16.62 1.39 -0.51
C ILE A 53 -16.36 2.84 -0.90
N VAL A 54 -17.36 3.72 -0.79
CA VAL A 54 -17.21 5.14 -1.13
C VAL A 54 -16.22 5.82 -0.20
N VAL A 55 -16.32 5.60 1.12
CA VAL A 55 -15.38 6.13 2.12
C VAL A 55 -13.99 5.55 1.89
N GLY A 56 -13.87 4.24 1.65
CA GLY A 56 -12.60 3.61 1.28
C GLY A 56 -11.99 4.25 0.03
N LEU A 57 -12.78 4.46 -1.03
CA LEU A 57 -12.33 5.08 -2.27
C LEU A 57 -11.99 6.57 -2.12
N LEU A 58 -12.55 7.26 -1.12
CA LEU A 58 -12.19 8.64 -0.79
C LEU A 58 -10.91 8.71 0.04
N VAL A 59 -10.83 7.91 1.09
CA VAL A 59 -9.78 8.01 2.13
C VAL A 59 -8.51 7.27 1.73
N TYR A 60 -8.64 6.07 1.14
CA TYR A 60 -7.50 5.24 0.77
C TYR A 60 -6.56 5.93 -0.23
N PRO A 61 -7.05 6.56 -1.32
CA PRO A 61 -6.19 7.28 -2.25
C PRO A 61 -5.40 8.41 -1.62
N LEU A 62 -6.03 9.16 -0.72
CA LEU A 62 -5.39 10.29 -0.05
C LEU A 62 -4.30 9.80 0.91
N TYR A 63 -4.62 8.77 1.70
CA TYR A 63 -3.71 8.12 2.62
C TYR A 63 -2.49 7.53 1.89
N THR A 64 -2.74 6.70 0.88
CA THR A 64 -1.68 6.01 0.14
C THR A 64 -0.82 6.99 -0.66
N ALA A 65 -1.40 8.02 -1.29
CA ALA A 65 -0.63 9.04 -1.98
C ALA A 65 0.27 9.84 -1.01
N ALA A 66 -0.25 10.23 0.16
CA ALA A 66 0.54 10.93 1.17
C ALA A 66 1.69 10.06 1.70
N LEU A 67 1.44 8.76 1.92
CA LEU A 67 2.44 7.81 2.34
C LEU A 67 3.54 7.61 1.28
N ILE A 68 3.16 7.48 0.00
CA ILE A 68 4.11 7.33 -1.11
C ILE A 68 4.98 8.59 -1.25
N LEU A 69 4.38 9.78 -1.23
CA LEU A 69 5.12 11.05 -1.32
C LEU A 69 6.07 11.24 -0.14
N PHE A 70 5.65 10.84 1.07
CA PHE A 70 6.51 10.86 2.23
C PHE A 70 7.70 9.91 2.08
N LEU A 71 7.47 8.68 1.62
CA LEU A 71 8.53 7.70 1.40
C LEU A 71 9.53 8.19 0.35
N ASP A 72 9.05 8.80 -0.74
CA ASP A 72 9.91 9.38 -1.78
C ASP A 72 10.74 10.55 -1.25
N ALA A 73 10.12 11.54 -0.61
CA ALA A 73 10.83 12.68 -0.04
C ALA A 73 11.89 12.25 0.97
N ARG A 74 11.56 11.27 1.83
CA ARG A 74 12.53 10.71 2.79
C ARG A 74 13.63 9.91 2.13
N SER A 75 13.34 9.19 1.04
CA SER A 75 14.38 8.48 0.28
C SER A 75 15.40 9.45 -0.35
N ARG A 76 14.96 10.66 -0.69
CA ARG A 76 15.80 11.77 -1.18
C ARG A 76 16.52 12.55 -0.06
N GLY A 77 16.28 12.22 1.21
CA GLY A 77 16.82 12.94 2.36
C GLY A 77 16.05 14.22 2.73
N GLU A 78 14.92 14.49 2.08
CA GLU A 78 14.08 15.65 2.34
C GLU A 78 13.10 15.41 3.50
N ALA A 79 12.73 16.50 4.19
CA ALA A 79 11.79 16.48 5.31
C ALA A 79 10.64 17.48 5.07
N PRO A 80 9.82 17.28 4.02
CA PRO A 80 8.70 18.18 3.74
C PRO A 80 7.70 18.17 4.89
N ARG A 81 7.01 19.30 5.10
CA ARG A 81 5.98 19.39 6.14
C ARG A 81 4.82 18.48 5.75
N ASN A 82 4.24 17.79 6.75
CA ASN A 82 3.10 16.88 6.55
C ASN A 82 1.92 17.55 5.79
N ARG A 83 1.73 18.86 5.98
CA ARG A 83 0.70 19.65 5.30
C ARG A 83 0.92 19.74 3.79
N ASP A 84 2.17 19.88 3.36
CA ASP A 84 2.52 20.01 1.94
C ASP A 84 2.32 18.68 1.23
N LEU A 85 2.66 17.57 1.90
CA LEU A 85 2.41 16.22 1.42
C LEU A 85 0.91 15.94 1.27
N LEU A 86 0.10 16.34 2.26
CA LEU A 86 -1.36 16.19 2.19
C LEU A 86 -1.98 17.07 1.12
N ALA A 87 -1.50 18.31 0.95
CA ALA A 87 -1.95 19.18 -0.12
C ALA A 87 -1.65 18.58 -1.50
N MET A 88 -0.45 18.02 -1.69
CA MET A 88 -0.08 17.35 -2.94
C MET A 88 -0.82 16.03 -3.15
N ALA A 89 -1.10 15.26 -2.08
CA ALA A 89 -1.96 14.08 -2.16
C ALA A 89 -3.39 14.47 -2.56
N ALA A 90 -3.93 15.58 -2.05
CA ALA A 90 -5.27 16.07 -2.38
C ALA A 90 -5.40 16.50 -3.85
N THR A 91 -4.36 17.03 -4.48
CA THR A 91 -4.40 17.36 -5.92
C THR A 91 -4.36 16.11 -6.80
N LEU A 92 -3.70 15.04 -6.34
CA LEU A 92 -3.64 13.74 -7.02
C LEU A 92 -4.86 12.87 -6.76
N TRP A 93 -5.63 13.18 -5.71
CA TRP A 93 -6.77 12.42 -5.23
C TRP A 93 -7.74 11.92 -6.32
N PRO A 94 -8.30 12.75 -7.21
CA PRO A 94 -9.31 12.27 -8.17
C PRO A 94 -8.73 11.27 -9.18
N ARG A 95 -7.46 11.44 -9.56
CA ARG A 95 -6.77 10.52 -10.47
C ARG A 95 -6.46 9.20 -9.75
N PHE A 96 -6.01 9.28 -8.51
CA PHE A 96 -5.71 8.10 -7.70
C PHE A 96 -6.99 7.31 -7.39
N ALA A 97 -8.08 7.97 -7.00
CA ALA A 97 -9.37 7.32 -6.79
C ALA A 97 -9.84 6.57 -8.04
N LEU A 98 -9.70 7.18 -9.23
CA LEU A 98 -10.01 6.50 -10.49
C LEU A 98 -9.10 5.29 -10.75
N LEU A 99 -7.80 5.41 -10.48
CA LEU A 99 -6.85 4.30 -10.60
C LEU A 99 -7.23 3.16 -9.65
N THR A 100 -7.48 3.45 -8.37
CA THR A 100 -7.87 2.45 -7.38
C THR A 100 -9.18 1.78 -7.78
N ALA A 101 -10.20 2.53 -8.21
CA ALA A 101 -11.46 1.97 -8.68
C ALA A 101 -11.25 1.00 -9.86
N LEU A 102 -10.45 1.39 -10.86
CA LEU A 102 -10.12 0.54 -12.01
C LEU A 102 -9.34 -0.71 -11.58
N ASN A 103 -8.31 -0.56 -10.74
CA ASN A 103 -7.52 -1.67 -10.22
C ASN A 103 -8.41 -2.66 -9.46
N THR A 104 -9.23 -2.17 -8.53
CA THR A 104 -10.15 -2.99 -7.74
C THR A 104 -11.12 -3.73 -8.65
N LEU A 105 -11.71 -3.07 -9.64
CA LEU A 105 -12.63 -3.70 -10.60
C LEU A 105 -11.92 -4.79 -11.43
N LEU A 106 -10.71 -4.54 -11.90
CA LEU A 106 -9.91 -5.53 -12.62
C LEU A 106 -9.54 -6.73 -11.73
N ILE A 107 -9.17 -6.50 -10.47
CA ILE A 107 -8.83 -7.55 -9.51
C ILE A 107 -10.08 -8.39 -9.20
N LEU A 108 -11.23 -7.75 -8.94
CA LEU A 108 -12.52 -8.42 -8.73
C LEU A 108 -12.89 -9.27 -9.95
N LEU A 109 -12.77 -8.72 -11.15
CA LEU A 109 -13.04 -9.45 -12.39
C LEU A 109 -12.07 -10.62 -12.56
N GLY A 110 -10.77 -10.40 -12.28
CA GLY A 110 -9.75 -11.45 -12.27
C GLY A 110 -10.12 -12.58 -11.32
N LEU A 111 -10.41 -12.26 -10.05
CA LEU A 111 -10.82 -13.23 -9.03
C LEU A 111 -12.10 -13.97 -9.41
N SER A 112 -13.07 -13.29 -10.02
CA SER A 112 -14.33 -13.88 -10.49
C SER A 112 -14.12 -14.89 -11.61
N LEU A 113 -13.11 -14.67 -12.46
CA LEU A 113 -12.77 -15.56 -13.56
C LEU A 113 -12.01 -16.79 -13.05
N TYR A 114 -11.03 -16.57 -12.16
CA TYR A 114 -10.31 -17.60 -11.40
C TYR A 114 -9.40 -16.95 -10.32
N PHE A 115 -9.06 -17.66 -9.25
CA PHE A 115 -8.24 -17.07 -8.17
C PHE A 115 -6.83 -16.63 -8.66
N LEU A 116 -6.21 -17.41 -9.54
CA LEU A 116 -4.87 -17.11 -10.10
C LEU A 116 -4.79 -15.77 -10.87
N PRO A 117 -5.66 -15.47 -11.86
CA PRO A 117 -5.61 -14.20 -12.59
C PRO A 117 -5.89 -12.99 -11.69
N GLY A 118 -6.76 -13.12 -10.67
CA GLY A 118 -6.93 -12.08 -9.66
C GLY A 118 -5.63 -11.77 -8.90
N LEU A 119 -4.94 -12.80 -8.44
CA LEU A 119 -3.64 -12.66 -7.76
C LEU A 119 -2.58 -12.07 -8.71
N MET A 120 -2.54 -12.51 -9.97
CA MET A 120 -1.61 -11.98 -10.97
C MET A 120 -1.83 -10.48 -11.18
N LEU A 121 -3.08 -10.05 -11.38
CA LEU A 121 -3.41 -8.64 -11.56
C LEU A 121 -3.08 -7.82 -10.32
N MET A 122 -3.33 -8.34 -9.12
CA MET A 122 -3.00 -7.66 -7.87
C MET A 122 -1.50 -7.33 -7.79
N VAL A 123 -0.63 -8.31 -8.09
CA VAL A 123 0.82 -8.10 -8.10
C VAL A 123 1.25 -7.21 -9.26
N MET A 124 0.66 -7.38 -10.44
CA MET A 124 1.03 -6.62 -11.64
C MET A 124 0.62 -5.15 -11.58
N LEU A 125 -0.47 -4.83 -10.86
CA LEU A 125 -1.00 -3.47 -10.70
C LEU A 125 -0.47 -2.79 -9.43
N ALA A 126 0.25 -3.50 -8.56
CA ALA A 126 0.80 -2.96 -7.32
C ALA A 126 1.71 -1.74 -7.53
N PHE A 127 2.38 -1.63 -8.69
CA PHE A 127 3.23 -0.47 -9.01
C PHE A 127 2.48 0.71 -9.65
N GLY A 128 1.22 0.53 -10.03
CA GLY A 128 0.43 1.57 -10.68
C GLY A 128 0.25 2.80 -9.78
N GLU A 129 0.04 2.59 -8.49
CA GLU A 129 -0.14 3.66 -7.50
C GLU A 129 1.14 4.51 -7.37
N TYR A 130 2.30 3.87 -7.35
CA TYR A 130 3.60 4.53 -7.31
C TYR A 130 3.88 5.30 -8.59
N LEU A 131 3.55 4.75 -9.77
CA LEU A 131 3.72 5.42 -11.05
C LEU A 131 2.82 6.66 -11.17
N LEU A 132 1.58 6.58 -10.71
CA LEU A 132 0.67 7.72 -10.73
C LEU A 132 1.16 8.83 -9.79
N VAL A 133 1.55 8.48 -8.56
CA VAL A 133 1.96 9.47 -7.55
C VAL A 133 3.32 10.08 -7.84
N LEU A 134 4.32 9.25 -8.17
CA LEU A 134 5.70 9.69 -8.32
C LEU A 134 6.02 10.22 -9.73
N ARG A 135 5.37 9.65 -10.77
CA ARG A 135 5.60 10.08 -12.15
C ARG A 135 4.45 10.92 -12.72
N GLY A 136 3.40 11.18 -11.95
CA GLY A 136 2.26 12.00 -12.38
C GLY A 136 1.47 11.42 -13.55
N MET A 137 1.62 10.12 -13.82
CA MET A 137 0.99 9.45 -14.97
C MET A 137 -0.54 9.40 -14.83
N GLY A 138 -1.24 9.40 -15.96
CA GLY A 138 -2.69 9.15 -15.96
C GLY A 138 -3.03 7.73 -15.49
N PRO A 139 -4.22 7.48 -14.90
CA PRO A 139 -4.58 6.18 -14.32
C PRO A 139 -4.37 4.99 -15.26
N LEU A 140 -4.90 5.05 -16.49
CA LEU A 140 -4.71 3.97 -17.48
C LEU A 140 -3.25 3.81 -17.91
N GLN A 141 -2.49 4.91 -17.99
CA GLN A 141 -1.08 4.85 -18.36
C GLN A 141 -0.26 4.19 -17.26
N ALA A 142 -0.52 4.55 -16.00
CA ALA A 142 0.13 3.96 -14.83
C ALA A 142 -0.13 2.45 -14.74
N MET A 143 -1.37 1.99 -15.03
CA MET A 143 -1.68 0.55 -15.08
C MET A 143 -0.90 -0.20 -16.16
N LYS A 144 -0.87 0.35 -17.39
CA LYS A 144 -0.14 -0.27 -18.51
C LYS A 144 1.36 -0.36 -18.22
N GLU A 145 1.92 0.72 -17.68
CA GLU A 145 3.33 0.76 -17.34
C GLU A 145 3.66 -0.16 -16.14
N SER A 146 2.76 -0.25 -15.15
CA SER A 146 2.88 -1.22 -14.04
C SER A 146 2.93 -2.66 -14.57
N LEU A 147 2.03 -3.02 -15.49
CA LEU A 147 2.02 -4.32 -16.15
C LEU A 147 3.33 -4.58 -16.91
N ARG A 148 3.86 -3.58 -17.62
CA ARG A 148 5.14 -3.69 -18.35
C ARG A 148 6.32 -3.95 -17.39
N LEU A 149 6.42 -3.17 -16.31
CA LEU A 149 7.48 -3.31 -15.31
C LEU A 149 7.43 -4.64 -14.57
N THR A 150 6.22 -5.12 -14.26
CA THR A 150 6.02 -6.36 -13.49
C THR A 150 6.14 -7.63 -14.33
N ARG A 151 5.85 -7.59 -15.65
CA ARG A 151 5.87 -8.80 -16.50
C ARG A 151 7.21 -9.54 -16.53
N GLY A 152 8.34 -8.83 -16.40
CA GLY A 152 9.69 -9.43 -16.33
C GLY A 152 10.15 -9.83 -14.93
N HIS A 153 9.49 -9.34 -13.89
CA HIS A 153 9.93 -9.48 -12.50
C HIS A 153 8.85 -10.07 -11.58
N PHE A 154 7.75 -10.57 -12.14
CA PHE A 154 6.57 -11.05 -11.42
C PHE A 154 6.93 -11.96 -10.24
N TRP A 155 7.70 -13.01 -10.49
CA TRP A 155 8.11 -13.96 -9.45
C TRP A 155 8.95 -13.32 -8.34
N ARG A 156 9.80 -12.34 -8.68
CA ARG A 156 10.58 -11.61 -7.68
C ARG A 156 9.68 -10.72 -6.82
N ILE A 157 8.71 -10.05 -7.44
CA ILE A 157 7.75 -9.20 -6.74
C ILE A 157 6.86 -10.05 -5.84
N LEU A 158 6.29 -11.11 -6.39
CA LEU A 158 5.46 -12.06 -5.65
C LEU A 158 6.21 -12.65 -4.46
N LEU A 159 7.46 -13.10 -4.64
CA LEU A 159 8.27 -13.67 -3.56
C LEU A 159 8.64 -12.62 -2.51
N CYS A 160 9.00 -11.40 -2.90
CA CYS A 160 9.21 -10.30 -1.95
C CYS A 160 7.95 -10.01 -1.13
N ILE A 161 6.78 -9.89 -1.78
CA ILE A 161 5.51 -9.63 -1.11
C ILE A 161 5.18 -10.78 -0.15
N LEU A 162 5.30 -12.03 -0.59
CA LEU A 162 5.08 -13.22 0.26
C LEU A 162 6.02 -13.22 1.47
N CYS A 163 7.32 -12.96 1.28
CA CYS A 163 8.28 -12.91 2.39
C CYS A 163 7.93 -11.88 3.46
N VAL A 164 7.23 -10.79 3.10
CA VAL A 164 6.76 -9.78 4.07
C VAL A 164 5.39 -10.15 4.63
N MET A 165 4.45 -10.59 3.78
CA MET A 165 3.07 -10.89 4.17
C MET A 165 2.96 -12.14 5.03
N THR A 166 3.74 -13.19 4.76
CA THR A 166 3.72 -14.44 5.52
C THR A 166 3.99 -14.25 7.03
N PRO A 167 5.08 -13.58 7.48
CA PRO A 167 5.29 -13.35 8.90
C PRO A 167 4.23 -12.42 9.51
N LEU A 168 3.75 -11.43 8.76
CA LEU A 168 2.65 -10.55 9.16
C LEU A 168 1.35 -11.33 9.46
N TRP A 169 0.96 -12.23 8.55
CA TRP A 169 -0.21 -13.09 8.71
C TRP A 169 -0.04 -14.08 9.86
N LEU A 170 1.14 -14.70 9.97
CA LEU A 170 1.44 -15.62 11.06
C LEU A 170 1.36 -14.92 12.42
N LEU A 171 1.88 -13.70 12.52
CA LEU A 171 1.86 -12.90 13.76
C LEU A 171 0.43 -12.49 14.12
N LYS A 172 -0.38 -12.07 13.13
CA LYS A 172 -1.81 -11.78 13.34
C LYS A 172 -2.57 -13.03 13.80
N GLY A 173 -2.39 -14.16 13.13
CA GLY A 173 -3.03 -15.43 13.48
C GLY A 173 -2.64 -15.93 14.87
N ALA A 174 -1.36 -15.85 15.23
CA ALA A 174 -0.88 -16.21 16.56
C ALA A 174 -1.47 -15.29 17.65
N THR A 175 -1.58 -13.98 17.38
CA THR A 175 -2.16 -13.02 18.32
C THR A 175 -3.63 -13.31 18.56
N LEU A 176 -4.39 -13.61 17.51
CA LEU A 176 -5.81 -14.00 17.60
C LEU A 176 -6.00 -15.35 18.31
N ALA A 177 -5.09 -16.31 18.11
CA ALA A 177 -5.15 -17.60 18.77
C ALA A 177 -4.85 -17.53 20.28
N VAL A 178 -3.97 -16.60 20.69
CA VAL A 178 -3.61 -16.38 22.10
C VAL A 178 -4.67 -15.51 22.83
N TYR A 179 -5.34 -14.61 22.11
CA TYR A 179 -6.36 -13.71 22.65
C TYR A 179 -7.72 -13.85 21.93
N PRO A 180 -8.48 -14.93 22.18
CA PRO A 180 -9.85 -15.06 21.68
C PRO A 180 -10.81 -14.05 22.36
N GLU A 181 -11.83 -13.61 21.62
CA GLU A 181 -12.89 -12.67 22.05
C GLU A 181 -13.60 -13.10 23.37
N PRO A 182 -14.09 -12.15 24.21
CA PRO A 182 -14.36 -10.74 23.93
C PRO A 182 -13.25 -9.83 24.49
N GLN A 183 -12.60 -9.09 23.60
CA GLN A 183 -11.47 -8.23 23.96
C GLN A 183 -11.96 -6.94 24.62
N ASN A 184 -11.19 -6.42 25.57
CA ASN A 184 -11.27 -5.00 25.89
C ASN A 184 -10.95 -4.22 24.59
N PRO A 185 -11.78 -3.24 24.19
CA PRO A 185 -11.61 -2.51 22.92
C PRO A 185 -10.22 -1.85 22.80
N VAL A 186 -9.58 -1.54 23.93
CA VAL A 186 -8.22 -1.00 23.99
C VAL A 186 -7.16 -1.99 23.49
N ILE A 187 -7.30 -3.28 23.78
CA ILE A 187 -6.33 -4.31 23.37
C ILE A 187 -6.47 -4.58 21.86
N ALA A 188 -7.70 -4.61 21.35
CA ALA A 188 -7.98 -4.73 19.93
C ALA A 188 -7.32 -3.58 19.14
N ILE A 189 -7.55 -2.33 19.58
CA ILE A 189 -6.94 -1.13 18.97
C ILE A 189 -5.41 -1.21 18.99
N LEU A 190 -4.80 -1.68 20.07
CA LEU A 190 -3.34 -1.81 20.16
C LEU A 190 -2.80 -2.84 19.17
N ILE A 191 -3.46 -4.00 19.06
CA ILE A 191 -3.09 -5.07 18.11
C ILE A 191 -3.25 -4.57 16.67
N ASP A 192 -4.38 -3.92 16.35
CA ASP A 192 -4.64 -3.39 15.02
C ASP A 192 -3.67 -2.28 14.66
N SER A 193 -3.36 -1.38 15.61
CA SER A 193 -2.34 -0.34 15.43
C SER A 193 -0.96 -0.95 15.15
N ALA A 194 -0.58 -1.98 15.91
CA ALA A 194 0.66 -2.69 15.67
C ALA A 194 0.67 -3.36 14.28
N HIS A 195 -0.44 -3.99 13.89
CA HIS A 195 -0.56 -4.62 12.58
C HIS A 195 -0.48 -3.59 11.44
N SER A 196 -1.21 -2.49 11.52
CA SER A 196 -1.14 -1.37 10.57
C SER A 196 0.26 -0.77 10.50
N PHE A 197 0.94 -0.68 11.65
CA PHE A 197 2.34 -0.22 11.69
C PHE A 197 3.30 -1.20 10.98
N LEU A 198 3.17 -2.51 11.22
CA LEU A 198 3.94 -3.50 10.46
C LEU A 198 3.54 -3.51 8.99
N GLN A 199 2.29 -3.20 8.64
CA GLN A 199 1.84 -3.10 7.26
C GLN A 199 2.55 -1.97 6.51
N LEU A 200 2.89 -0.86 7.17
CA LEU A 200 3.74 0.20 6.59
C LEU A 200 5.08 -0.32 6.08
N PHE A 201 5.66 -1.32 6.75
CA PHE A 201 6.90 -1.96 6.29
C PHE A 201 6.72 -2.58 4.90
N THR A 202 5.56 -3.17 4.61
CA THR A 202 5.23 -3.70 3.28
C THR A 202 5.26 -2.59 2.22
N SER A 203 4.70 -1.42 2.52
CA SER A 203 4.75 -0.27 1.62
C SER A 203 6.19 0.20 1.37
N VAL A 204 7.06 0.20 2.39
CA VAL A 204 8.49 0.53 2.22
C VAL A 204 9.21 -0.50 1.34
N VAL A 205 8.93 -1.79 1.52
CA VAL A 205 9.51 -2.86 0.70
C VAL A 205 9.04 -2.74 -0.74
N LEU A 206 7.74 -2.53 -0.97
CA LEU A 206 7.17 -2.31 -2.30
C LEU A 206 7.74 -1.06 -2.96
N PHE A 207 7.87 0.04 -2.23
CA PHE A 207 8.48 1.28 -2.72
C PHE A 207 9.95 1.07 -3.14
N ARG A 208 10.75 0.41 -2.29
CA ARG A 208 12.16 0.09 -2.62
C ARG A 208 12.27 -0.84 -3.82
N LEU A 209 11.40 -1.85 -3.87
CA LEU A 209 11.35 -2.77 -4.99
C LEU A 209 10.94 -2.06 -6.29
N PHE A 210 9.98 -1.13 -6.21
CA PHE A 210 9.59 -0.27 -7.32
C PHE A 210 10.77 0.58 -7.79
N MET A 211 11.45 1.27 -6.89
CA MET A 211 12.64 2.08 -7.23
C MET A 211 13.68 1.23 -7.95
N LEU A 212 14.04 0.07 -7.39
CA LEU A 212 15.01 -0.86 -7.98
C LEU A 212 14.61 -1.33 -9.38
N ILE A 213 13.35 -1.72 -9.57
CA ILE A 213 12.83 -2.19 -10.87
C ILE A 213 12.72 -1.03 -11.87
N SER A 214 12.40 0.17 -11.40
CA SER A 214 12.24 1.36 -12.23
C SER A 214 13.55 2.02 -12.65
N GLU A 215 14.63 1.81 -11.89
CA GLU A 215 16.00 2.26 -12.17
C GLU A 215 16.76 1.29 -13.08
N LEU A 216 16.36 0.02 -13.15
CA LEU A 216 16.90 -0.93 -14.12
C LEU A 216 16.55 -0.39 -15.52
N PRO A 217 17.54 0.06 -16.32
CA PRO A 217 17.27 0.53 -17.67
C PRO A 217 16.61 -0.60 -18.42
N ASP A 218 15.53 -0.31 -19.15
CA ASP A 218 14.88 -1.30 -20.00
C ASP A 218 15.97 -1.89 -20.91
N LYS A 219 16.30 -3.16 -20.68
CA LYS A 219 17.35 -3.85 -21.42
C LYS A 219 16.97 -3.98 -22.91
N ARG A 220 15.75 -3.58 -23.29
CA ARG A 220 15.23 -3.50 -24.66
C ARG A 220 15.50 -2.16 -25.37
N ASP A 221 15.84 -1.08 -24.66
CA ASP A 221 16.17 0.22 -25.29
C ASP A 221 17.63 0.29 -25.78
N ARG A 222 18.37 -0.84 -25.73
CA ARG A 222 19.72 -0.97 -26.33
C ARG A 222 19.73 -1.69 -27.67
N VAL A 223 18.56 -1.99 -28.23
CA VAL A 223 18.45 -2.59 -29.56
C VAL A 223 17.31 -1.91 -30.33
N VAL A 224 17.52 -0.67 -30.77
CA VAL A 224 17.23 -0.15 -32.12
C VAL A 224 18.09 1.10 -32.33
#